data_AF-A0A963HY86-F1
#
_entry.id   AF-A0A963HY86-F1
#
_cell.length_a   1.000
_cell.length_b   1.000
_cell.length_c   1.000
_cell.angle_alpha   90.00
_cell.angle_beta   90.00
_cell.angle_gamma   90.00
#
_symmetry.space_group_name_H-M   'P 1'
#
loop_
_entity.id
_entity.type
_entity.pdbx_description
1 polymer ?
#
loop_
_entity_poly.entity_id
_entity_poly.type
_entity_poly.pdbx_seq_one_letter_code
_entity_poly.pdbx_strand_id
1 'polypeptide(L)' 'DQLIHAAASGQGLAIGRKEMMGPLFREGRLMPLGGDNRPMTGRGFWLVPSPGPLRTEADVFATWIRAVASRCPSPEST' A
#
# COMPACT_ATOMS: atom_id res chain seq x y z
N ASP A 1 8.16 -10.45 0.85
CA ASP A 1 7.18 -10.87 1.87
C ASP A 1 6.95 -12.36 1.69
N GLN A 2 7.54 -13.21 2.55
CA GLN A 2 7.66 -14.66 2.30
C GLN A 2 6.30 -15.37 2.18
N LEU A 3 5.28 -14.91 2.91
CA LEU A 3 3.93 -15.48 2.88
C LEU A 3 3.21 -15.25 1.54
N ILE A 4 3.44 -14.10 0.91
CA ILE A 4 2.88 -13.77 -0.40
C ILE A 4 3.50 -14.65 -1.50
N HIS A 5 4.79 -14.96 -1.41
CA HIS A 5 5.44 -15.87 -2.35
C HIS A 5 4.91 -17.30 -2.22
N ALA A 6 4.60 -17.76 -1.01
CA ALA A 6 3.99 -19.06 -0.78
C ALA A 6 2.57 -19.13 -1.41
N ALA A 7 1.72 -18.13 -1.17
CA ALA A 7 0.39 -18.06 -1.77
C ALA A 7 0.46 -17.98 -3.31
N ALA A 8 1.36 -17.15 -3.86
CA ALA A 8 1.56 -17.05 -5.31
C ALA A 8 2.12 -18.33 -5.95
N SER A 9 2.66 -19.25 -5.14
CA SER A 9 3.14 -20.57 -5.58
C SER A 9 2.12 -21.69 -5.31
N GLY A 10 0.87 -21.33 -4.95
CA GLY A 10 -0.22 -22.29 -4.71
C GLY A 10 -0.18 -22.98 -3.35
N GLN A 11 0.63 -22.51 -2.40
CA GLN A 11 0.78 -23.12 -1.07
C GLN A 11 -0.24 -22.60 -0.04
N GLY A 12 -1.31 -21.91 -0.47
CA GLY A 12 -2.39 -21.45 0.41
C GLY A 12 -2.84 -20.01 0.17
N LEU A 13 -3.43 -19.40 1.20
CA LEU A 13 -3.94 -18.02 1.20
C LEU A 13 -2.99 -17.07 1.93
N ALA A 14 -2.85 -15.84 1.42
CA ALA A 14 -2.16 -14.76 2.11
C ALA A 14 -3.08 -13.54 2.27
N ILE A 15 -2.90 -12.82 3.38
CA ILE A 15 -3.52 -11.51 3.63
C ILE A 15 -2.41 -10.46 3.49
N GLY A 16 -2.61 -9.48 2.61
CA GLY A 16 -1.60 -8.46 2.31
C GLY A 16 -2.23 -7.11 1.96
N ARG A 17 -1.37 -6.12 1.74
CA ARG A 17 -1.78 -4.79 1.28
C ARG A 17 -2.06 -4.83 -0.23
N LYS A 18 -3.27 -4.42 -0.63
CA LYS A 18 -3.73 -4.47 -2.03
C LYS A 18 -2.77 -3.76 -2.98
N GLU A 19 -2.22 -2.63 -2.54
CA GLU A 19 -1.29 -1.78 -3.28
C GLU A 19 -0.01 -2.52 -3.66
N MET A 20 0.42 -3.47 -2.82
CA MET A 20 1.64 -4.25 -3.05
C MET A 20 1.38 -5.50 -3.91
N MET A 21 0.12 -5.94 -4.03
CA MET A 21 -0.26 -7.17 -4.74
C MET A 21 -0.68 -6.93 -6.20
N GLY A 22 -0.80 -5.66 -6.63
CA GLY A 22 -1.27 -5.27 -7.97
C GLY A 22 -0.61 -6.01 -9.13
N PRO A 23 0.73 -6.15 -9.18
CA PRO A 23 1.40 -6.92 -10.21
C PRO A 23 1.02 -8.40 -10.21
N LEU A 24 0.93 -9.03 -9.03
CA LEU A 24 0.60 -10.44 -8.89
C LEU A 24 -0.84 -10.76 -9.31
N PHE A 25 -1.77 -9.83 -9.07
CA PHE A 25 -3.13 -9.94 -9.59
C PHE A 25 -3.16 -9.81 -11.12
N ARG A 26 -2.42 -8.85 -11.68
CA ARG A 26 -2.37 -8.65 -13.14
C ARG A 26 -1.75 -9.82 -13.88
N GLU A 27 -0.76 -10.46 -13.26
CA GLU A 27 -0.09 -11.66 -13.78
C GLU A 27 -0.90 -12.95 -13.54
N GLY A 28 -2.07 -12.88 -12.88
CA GLY A 28 -2.91 -14.05 -12.58
C GLY A 28 -2.31 -15.01 -11.54
N ARG A 29 -1.23 -14.59 -10.85
CA ARG A 29 -0.53 -15.39 -9.85
C ARG A 29 -1.24 -15.39 -8.49
N LEU A 30 -2.08 -14.38 -8.26
CA LEU A 30 -2.99 -14.32 -7.12
C LEU A 30 -4.39 -14.01 -7.63
N MET A 31 -5.39 -14.55 -6.94
CA MET A 31 -6.80 -14.24 -7.14
C MET A 31 -7.37 -13.69 -5.83
N PRO A 32 -8.10 -12.56 -5.84
CA PRO A 32 -8.79 -12.09 -4.64
C PRO A 32 -9.85 -13.10 -4.20
N LEU A 33 -9.93 -13.38 -2.90
CA LEU A 33 -10.98 -14.20 -2.30
C LEU A 33 -11.93 -13.31 -1.49
N GLY A 34 -13.24 -13.41 -1.76
CA GLY A 34 -14.29 -12.58 -1.14
C GLY A 34 -14.71 -11.37 -2.01
N GLY A 35 -15.89 -10.80 -1.69
CA GLY A 35 -16.51 -9.72 -2.47
C GLY A 35 -16.54 -8.34 -1.79
N ASP A 36 -16.52 -8.30 -0.45
CA ASP A 36 -16.63 -7.04 0.28
C ASP A 36 -15.25 -6.46 0.57
N ASN A 37 -14.80 -5.59 -0.33
CA ASN A 37 -13.60 -4.80 -0.12
C ASN A 37 -13.90 -3.67 0.88
N ARG A 38 -14.03 -4.01 2.16
CA ARG A 38 -14.32 -3.01 3.20
C ARG A 38 -13.09 -2.16 3.48
N PRO A 39 -13.18 -0.82 3.40
CA PRO A 39 -12.07 0.03 3.80
C PRO A 39 -11.77 -0.20 5.28
N MET A 40 -10.52 -0.56 5.59
CA MET A 40 -10.08 -0.67 6.97
C MET A 40 -9.64 0.69 7.49
N THR A 41 -10.56 1.36 8.17
CA THR A 41 -10.30 2.62 8.86
C THR A 41 -9.13 2.48 9.84
N GLY A 42 -8.19 3.42 9.80
CA GLY A 42 -7.03 3.44 10.71
C GLY A 42 -5.81 2.66 10.22
N ARG A 43 -5.81 2.11 8.99
CA ARG A 43 -4.61 1.57 8.34
C ARG A 43 -4.20 2.44 7.17
N GLY A 44 -2.96 2.91 7.17
CA GLY A 44 -2.43 3.78 6.13
C GLY A 44 -0.90 3.84 6.14
N PHE A 45 -0.37 4.83 5.45
CA PHE A 45 1.05 5.17 5.46
C PHE A 45 1.21 6.52 6.16
N TRP A 46 2.17 6.61 7.07
CA TRP A 46 2.49 7.84 7.78
C TRP A 46 3.89 8.28 7.42
N LEU A 47 4.03 9.58 7.15
CA LEU A 47 5.33 10.23 7.07
C LEU A 47 5.75 10.66 8.46
N VAL A 48 6.77 10.02 9.02
CA VAL A 48 7.29 10.31 10.36
C VAL A 48 8.55 11.18 10.22
N PRO A 49 8.51 12.47 10.58
CA PRO A 49 9.70 13.32 10.53
C PRO A 49 10.69 12.93 11.63
N SER A 50 11.99 13.17 11.38
CA SER A 50 13.00 13.06 12.42
C SER A 50 12.72 14.05 13.55
N PRO A 51 13.00 13.70 14.82
CA PRO A 51 13.06 14.69 15.89
C PRO A 51 14.07 15.79 15.52
N GLY A 52 13.67 17.06 15.68
CA GLY A 52 14.49 18.24 15.35
C GLY A 52 14.18 18.88 13.99
N PRO A 53 14.88 19.97 13.63
CA PRO A 53 14.65 20.66 12.37
C PRO A 53 15.02 19.76 11.18
N LEU A 54 14.10 19.63 10.24
CA LEU A 54 14.36 18.95 8.97
C LEU A 54 15.31 19.78 8.12
N ARG A 55 16.20 19.11 7.40
CA ARG A 55 16.95 19.74 6.31
C ARG A 55 15.97 20.20 5.24
N THR A 56 16.30 21.28 4.54
CA THR A 56 15.44 21.86 3.49
C THR A 56 15.07 20.84 2.42
N GLU A 57 15.98 19.96 2.03
CA GLU A 57 15.73 18.89 1.05
C GLU A 57 14.72 17.85 1.57
N ALA A 58 14.79 17.52 2.86
CA ALA A 58 13.85 16.60 3.49
C ALA A 58 12.45 17.21 3.60
N ASP A 59 12.35 18.52 3.85
CA ASP A 59 11.08 19.25 3.88
C ASP A 59 10.44 19.36 2.49
N VAL A 60 11.25 19.65 1.46
CA VAL A 60 10.80 19.63 0.05
C VAL A 60 10.30 18.24 -0.34
N PHE A 61 11.04 17.18 0.03
CA PHE A 61 10.61 15.80 -0.23
C PHE A 61 9.32 15.44 0.53
N ALA A 62 9.21 15.84 1.81
CA ALA A 62 8.01 15.64 2.63
C ALA A 62 6.78 16.35 2.04
N THR A 63 6.97 17.54 1.49
CA THR A 63 5.92 18.29 0.81
C THR A 63 5.50 17.60 -0.49
N TRP A 64 6.48 17.21 -1.30
CA TRP A 64 6.24 16.52 -2.57
C TRP A 64 5.51 15.19 -2.36
N ILE A 65 5.94 14.34 -1.42
CA ILE A 65 5.34 13.02 -1.22
C ILE A 65 3.88 13.12 -0.74
N ARG A 66 3.53 14.12 0.08
CA ARG A 66 2.13 14.38 0.47
C ARG A 66 1.29 14.79 -0.73
N ALA A 67 1.83 15.63 -1.62
CA ALA A 67 1.14 16.06 -2.84
C ALA A 67 0.96 14.91 -3.85
N VAL A 68 1.90 13.95 -3.91
CA VAL A 68 1.74 12.73 -4.72
C VAL A 68 0.69 11.82 -4.10
N ALA A 69 0.74 11.61 -2.79
CA ALA A 69 -0.21 10.76 -2.08
C ALA A 69 -1.65 11.24 -2.22
N SER A 70 -1.90 12.56 -2.20
CA SER A 70 -3.25 13.12 -2.39
C SER A 70 -3.79 12.98 -3.81
N ARG A 71 -2.92 12.77 -4.80
CA ARG A 71 -3.30 12.53 -6.20
C ARG A 71 -3.58 11.07 -6.51
N CYS A 72 -3.08 10.16 -5.68
CA CYS A 72 -3.45 8.76 -5.76
C CYS A 72 -4.86 8.68 -5.15
N PRO A 73 -5.92 8.44 -5.93
CA PRO A 73 -7.23 8.28 -5.35
C PRO A 73 -7.14 7.14 -4.34
N SER A 74 -7.42 7.43 -3.08
CA SER A 74 -7.73 6.38 -2.14
C SER A 74 -8.86 5.55 -2.74
N PRO A 75 -8.83 4.21 -2.62
CA PRO A 75 -9.90 3.34 -3.11
C PRO A 75 -11.25 3.52 -2.38
N GLU A 76 -11.45 4.65 -1.69
CA GLU A 76 -12.60 5.00 -0.85
C GLU A 76 -13.60 5.97 -1.53
N SER A 77 -13.43 6.27 -2.83
CA SER A 77 -14.28 7.22 -3.57
C SER A 77 -15.08 6.62 -4.74
N THR A 78 -15.39 5.33 -4.74
CA THR A 78 -16.41 4.72 -5.63
C THR A 78 -17.08 3.58 -4.87
#